data_AF-A0A1V5ICP3-F1
#
_entry.id   AF-A0A1V5ICP3-F1
#
_cell.length_a   1.000
_cell.length_b   1.000
_cell.length_c   1.000
_cell.angle_alpha   90.00
_cell.angle_beta   90.00
_cell.angle_gamma   90.00
#
_symmetry.space_group_name_H-M   'P 1'
#
loop_
_entity.id
_entity.type
_entity.pdbx_description
1 polymer ?
#
loop_
_entity_poly.entity_id
_entity_poly.type
_entity_poly.pdbx_seq_one_letter_code
_entity_poly.pdbx_strand_id
1 'polypeptide(L)'
;MLGGICVGYVLERAWPDILAMGKKKAVKEPEPEQQPVKGSAKKKKADRISQKATRKAVSKSKINYANILLAGLACAFAIIFAVLSLQQQYAVASSGGIRMNQDWRESLEWMNGNTPVTGVDYYTIYEKDNFTYPATAYGVMSWWDYGHLITYLANRIPNANPFQAGVAGPNGSATFFVSGSESATNQVANNQGTRFVVTDIEMATGKFWAMATWYNTTEMQAPYQPTYYIPDPANPGTYQPLTGYTDQYFITTVSRLHNFDGSSTPAGEVYYIEYTTSIGSRSDQRVITKATVMDAEEAHAAAARYNQQAQPGTGAAVISTNFIQPTTDIPAMSHYRLVHESPTNVFSGTSPDVKYVKIFEYVPGARIKGEGIIELPLVSNTGRAFVYRQQSTNGEFVVPYSTEGNPYDVRATGKYKITGTGRQVSVSEDAVNRGLQIS
;
A
#
# COMPACT_ATOMS: atom_id res chain seq x y z
N MET A 1 -22.74 20.47 -13.66
CA MET A 1 -23.58 21.67 -13.41
C MET A 1 -23.59 22.63 -14.60
N LEU A 2 -22.45 23.20 -15.02
CA LEU A 2 -22.36 24.14 -16.15
C LEU A 2 -22.89 23.59 -17.49
N GLY A 3 -22.60 22.32 -17.82
CA GLY A 3 -23.13 21.68 -19.03
C GLY A 3 -24.66 21.58 -19.07
N GLY A 4 -25.30 21.34 -17.91
CA GLY A 4 -26.76 21.30 -17.79
C GLY A 4 -27.40 22.68 -17.98
N ILE A 5 -26.75 23.74 -17.49
CA ILE A 5 -27.17 25.13 -17.68
C ILE A 5 -27.08 25.51 -19.16
N CYS A 6 -26.00 25.12 -19.85
CA CYS A 6 -25.84 25.36 -21.29
C CYS A 6 -26.89 24.64 -22.13
N VAL A 7 -27.17 23.36 -21.84
CA VAL A 7 -28.21 22.58 -22.54
C VAL A 7 -29.59 23.19 -22.30
N GLY A 8 -29.89 23.57 -21.04
CA GLY A 8 -31.14 24.24 -20.69
C GLY A 8 -31.36 25.55 -21.46
N TYR A 9 -30.33 26.40 -21.51
CA TYR A 9 -30.38 27.68 -22.24
C TYR A 9 -30.60 27.50 -23.75
N VAL A 10 -29.91 26.55 -24.39
CA VAL A 10 -30.05 26.32 -25.83
C VAL A 10 -31.40 25.66 -26.16
N LEU A 11 -31.90 24.77 -25.30
CA LEU A 11 -33.25 24.19 -25.44
C LEU A 11 -34.35 25.23 -25.28
N GLU A 12 -34.26 26.11 -24.29
CA GLU A 12 -35.22 27.20 -24.08
C GLU A 12 -35.28 28.13 -25.29
N ARG A 13 -34.13 28.44 -25.89
CA ARG A 13 -34.03 29.27 -27.10
C ARG A 13 -34.58 28.58 -28.35
N ALA A 14 -34.46 27.26 -28.47
CA ALA A 14 -34.97 26.49 -29.61
C ALA A 14 -36.44 26.05 -29.42
N TRP A 15 -36.98 26.10 -28.20
CA TRP A 15 -38.32 25.59 -27.85
C TRP A 15 -39.46 26.15 -28.72
N PRO A 16 -39.53 27.47 -29.01
CA PRO A 16 -40.58 28.02 -29.87
C PRO A 16 -40.52 27.47 -31.31
N ASP A 17 -39.31 27.26 -31.83
CA ASP A 17 -39.06 26.73 -33.18
C ASP A 17 -39.38 25.24 -33.28
N ILE A 18 -39.05 24.47 -32.23
CA ILE A 18 -39.38 23.04 -32.10
C ILE A 18 -40.90 22.83 -32.07
N LEU A 19 -41.63 23.63 -31.26
CA LEU A 19 -43.10 23.57 -31.20
C LEU A 19 -43.76 23.97 -32.54
N ALA A 20 -43.18 24.94 -33.25
CA ALA A 20 -43.66 25.36 -34.57
C ALA A 20 -43.48 24.28 -35.66
N MET A 21 -42.42 23.46 -35.58
CA MET A 21 -42.28 22.26 -36.43
C MET A 21 -43.34 21.20 -36.15
N GLY A 22 -43.64 20.94 -34.87
CA GLY A 22 -44.66 19.98 -34.46
C GLY A 22 -46.06 20.34 -34.99
N LYS A 23 -46.42 21.64 -34.92
CA LYS A 23 -47.71 22.14 -35.45
C LYS A 23 -47.85 22.04 -36.96
N LYS A 24 -46.77 22.16 -37.75
CA LYS A 24 -46.83 21.97 -39.21
C LYS A 24 -47.11 20.52 -39.63
N LYS A 25 -46.77 19.55 -38.78
CA LYS A 25 -46.99 18.12 -39.05
C LYS A 25 -48.45 17.69 -38.79
N ALA A 26 -49.16 18.39 -37.90
CA ALA A 26 -50.54 18.07 -37.51
C ALA A 26 -51.64 18.63 -38.45
N VAL A 27 -51.32 19.50 -39.42
CA VAL A 27 -52.30 20.21 -40.27
C VAL A 27 -52.52 19.52 -41.64
N LYS A 28 -52.17 18.24 -41.79
CA LYS A 28 -52.44 17.45 -43.01
C LYS A 28 -53.49 16.36 -42.75
N GLU A 29 -54.77 16.73 -42.69
CA GLU A 29 -55.93 15.83 -42.88
C GLU A 29 -57.01 16.56 -43.70
N PRO A 30 -57.75 15.89 -44.62
CA PRO A 30 -58.69 16.56 -45.53
C PRO A 30 -60.07 16.80 -44.90
N GLU A 31 -60.66 17.95 -45.21
CA GLU A 31 -61.94 18.48 -44.72
C GLU A 31 -63.17 17.75 -45.31
N PRO A 32 -64.22 17.43 -44.53
CA PRO A 32 -65.55 17.15 -45.06
C PRO A 32 -66.51 18.35 -44.94
N GLU A 33 -67.34 18.50 -45.98
CA GLU A 33 -68.37 19.52 -46.20
C GLU A 33 -69.36 19.75 -45.05
N GLN A 34 -69.74 21.02 -44.83
CA GLN A 34 -70.90 21.41 -44.01
C GLN A 34 -72.01 22.05 -44.87
N GLN A 35 -73.21 21.50 -44.80
CA GLN A 35 -74.46 22.16 -45.20
C GLN A 35 -75.00 23.03 -44.03
N PRO A 36 -75.51 24.25 -44.27
CA PRO A 36 -76.24 24.99 -43.25
C PRO A 36 -77.75 25.03 -43.48
N VAL A 37 -78.51 24.78 -42.41
CA VAL A 37 -79.97 24.95 -42.32
C VAL A 37 -80.31 26.40 -41.89
N LYS A 38 -81.44 26.87 -42.39
CA LYS A 38 -82.01 28.23 -42.40
C LYS A 38 -82.59 28.69 -41.04
N GLY A 39 -82.66 30.03 -40.86
CA GLY A 39 -83.60 30.69 -39.95
C GLY A 39 -83.57 32.25 -39.99
N SER A 40 -84.48 32.86 -40.79
CA SER A 40 -85.19 34.18 -40.69
C SER A 40 -84.49 35.42 -40.10
N ALA A 41 -84.24 36.54 -40.83
CA ALA A 41 -85.12 37.64 -41.32
C ALA A 41 -85.64 38.59 -40.20
N LYS A 42 -85.48 39.94 -40.18
CA LYS A 42 -85.63 40.96 -41.24
C LYS A 42 -85.09 42.36 -40.80
N LYS A 43 -84.34 43.01 -41.72
CA LYS A 43 -84.26 44.44 -42.13
C LYS A 43 -84.18 45.60 -41.10
N LYS A 44 -83.06 46.35 -41.17
CA LYS A 44 -83.02 47.76 -41.62
C LYS A 44 -81.65 48.09 -42.25
N LYS A 45 -81.67 48.78 -43.40
CA LYS A 45 -80.56 49.12 -44.30
C LYS A 45 -80.22 50.61 -44.16
N ALA A 46 -78.95 50.94 -43.93
CA ALA A 46 -78.20 52.17 -44.23
C ALA A 46 -76.94 52.07 -43.33
N ASP A 47 -75.69 52.09 -43.76
CA ASP A 47 -75.04 52.52 -44.98
C ASP A 47 -73.82 51.63 -45.28
N ARG A 48 -73.51 51.52 -46.57
CA ARG A 48 -72.24 50.99 -47.07
C ARG A 48 -71.13 51.99 -46.73
N ILE A 49 -70.34 51.73 -45.70
CA ILE A 49 -68.95 52.19 -45.63
C ILE A 49 -68.07 50.99 -45.31
N SER A 50 -67.40 50.52 -46.37
CA SER A 50 -66.10 49.86 -46.37
C SER A 50 -65.77 48.94 -45.19
N GLN A 51 -66.08 47.65 -45.37
CA GLN A 51 -65.35 46.57 -44.71
C GLN A 51 -63.85 46.68 -45.04
N LYS A 52 -63.07 47.20 -44.09
CA LYS A 52 -61.65 46.85 -43.96
C LYS A 52 -61.49 46.08 -42.66
N ALA A 53 -61.96 44.82 -42.69
CA ALA A 53 -61.52 43.82 -41.76
C ALA A 53 -60.00 43.69 -41.93
N THR A 54 -59.24 44.24 -40.98
CA THR A 54 -57.84 43.90 -40.79
C THR A 54 -57.77 42.43 -40.42
N ARG A 55 -57.74 41.56 -41.43
CA ARG A 55 -57.12 40.25 -41.31
C ARG A 55 -55.70 40.52 -40.82
N LYS A 56 -55.47 40.41 -39.52
CA LYS A 56 -54.10 40.25 -38.99
C LYS A 56 -53.51 39.07 -39.74
N ALA A 57 -52.60 39.36 -40.66
CA ALA A 57 -51.81 38.35 -41.30
C ALA A 57 -51.17 37.52 -40.17
N VAL A 58 -51.55 36.24 -40.08
CA VAL A 58 -50.84 35.30 -39.23
C VAL A 58 -49.41 35.32 -39.75
N SER A 59 -48.54 35.99 -38.99
CA SER A 59 -47.10 35.96 -39.21
C SER A 59 -46.71 34.48 -39.27
N LYS A 60 -46.34 33.99 -40.46
CA LYS A 60 -45.67 32.71 -40.58
C LYS A 60 -44.37 32.86 -39.80
N SER A 61 -44.36 32.38 -38.55
CA SER A 61 -43.13 32.27 -37.76
C SER A 61 -42.11 31.54 -38.65
N LYS A 62 -41.04 32.25 -39.03
CA LYS A 62 -39.94 31.66 -39.78
C LYS A 62 -39.19 30.78 -38.78
N ILE A 63 -39.42 29.48 -38.87
CA ILE A 63 -38.73 28.47 -38.06
C ILE A 63 -37.24 28.66 -38.26
N ASN A 64 -36.51 28.93 -37.16
CA ASN A 64 -35.07 29.07 -37.21
C ASN A 64 -34.40 27.70 -37.02
N TYR A 65 -34.14 27.02 -38.14
CA TYR A 65 -33.48 25.71 -38.16
C TYR A 65 -32.07 25.73 -37.55
N ALA A 66 -31.40 26.88 -37.51
CA ALA A 66 -30.09 26.99 -36.86
C ALA A 66 -30.19 26.81 -35.33
N ASN A 67 -31.24 27.35 -34.70
CA ASN A 67 -31.48 27.15 -33.26
C ASN A 67 -31.77 25.68 -32.94
N ILE A 68 -32.57 25.02 -33.79
CA ILE A 68 -32.90 23.60 -33.66
C ILE A 68 -31.65 22.72 -33.82
N LEU A 69 -30.82 23.01 -34.84
CA LEU A 69 -29.56 22.30 -35.06
C LEU A 69 -28.60 22.47 -33.88
N LEU A 70 -28.48 23.70 -33.36
CA LEU A 70 -27.64 24.00 -32.19
C LEU A 70 -28.12 23.27 -30.94
N ALA A 71 -29.43 23.19 -30.71
CA ALA A 71 -30.03 22.42 -29.62
C ALA A 71 -29.78 20.92 -29.77
N GLY A 72 -29.92 20.38 -30.99
CA GLY A 72 -29.60 18.98 -31.28
C GLY A 72 -28.14 18.64 -31.01
N LEU A 73 -27.21 19.49 -31.45
CA LEU A 73 -25.78 19.33 -31.19
C LEU A 73 -25.44 19.45 -29.70
N ALA A 74 -26.02 20.43 -29.00
CA ALA A 74 -25.81 20.60 -27.57
C ALA A 74 -26.32 19.37 -26.78
N CYS A 75 -27.47 18.81 -27.15
CA CYS A 75 -27.99 17.58 -26.54
C CYS A 75 -27.11 16.37 -26.87
N ALA A 76 -26.65 16.24 -28.12
CA ALA A 76 -25.74 15.16 -28.52
C ALA A 76 -24.43 15.21 -27.72
N PHE A 77 -23.81 16.38 -27.61
CA PHE A 77 -22.60 16.56 -26.79
C PHE A 77 -22.84 16.30 -25.30
N ALA A 78 -24.00 16.67 -24.76
CA ALA A 78 -24.36 16.38 -23.38
C ALA A 78 -24.53 14.89 -23.11
N ILE A 79 -25.14 14.16 -24.06
CA ILE A 79 -25.28 12.70 -23.98
C ILE A 79 -23.90 12.04 -24.08
N ILE A 80 -23.06 12.45 -25.03
CA ILE A 80 -21.68 11.95 -25.17
C ILE A 80 -20.90 12.20 -23.87
N PHE A 81 -20.98 13.41 -23.32
CA PHE A 81 -20.32 13.75 -22.06
C PHE A 81 -20.83 12.90 -20.89
N ALA A 82 -22.15 12.68 -20.78
CA ALA A 82 -22.73 11.84 -19.73
C ALA A 82 -22.28 10.38 -19.85
N VAL A 83 -22.28 9.83 -21.06
CA VAL A 83 -21.83 8.44 -21.33
C VAL A 83 -20.34 8.28 -21.03
N LEU A 84 -19.49 9.19 -21.51
CA LEU A 84 -18.05 9.15 -21.24
C LEU A 84 -17.75 9.33 -19.74
N SER A 85 -18.47 10.22 -19.06
CA SER A 85 -18.35 10.40 -17.61
C SER A 85 -18.76 9.16 -16.83
N LEU A 86 -19.88 8.53 -17.21
CA LEU A 86 -20.34 7.27 -16.60
C LEU A 86 -19.35 6.13 -16.88
N GLN A 87 -18.82 6.01 -18.10
CA GLN A 87 -17.81 5.01 -18.42
C GLN A 87 -16.54 5.23 -17.61
N GLN A 88 -16.08 6.46 -17.45
CA GLN A 88 -14.90 6.78 -16.65
C GLN A 88 -15.13 6.54 -15.15
N GLN A 89 -16.30 6.90 -14.62
CA GLN A 89 -16.68 6.60 -13.24
C GLN A 89 -16.82 5.10 -13.00
N TYR A 90 -17.44 4.37 -13.93
CA TYR A 90 -17.54 2.92 -13.87
C TYR A 90 -16.16 2.28 -13.93
N ALA A 91 -15.30 2.73 -14.86
CA ALA A 91 -13.92 2.26 -14.96
C ALA A 91 -13.16 2.48 -13.64
N VAL A 92 -13.25 3.67 -13.04
CA VAL A 92 -12.62 3.98 -11.73
C VAL A 92 -13.22 3.15 -10.58
N ALA A 93 -14.54 2.97 -10.55
CA ALA A 93 -15.21 2.16 -9.53
C ALA A 93 -14.87 0.66 -9.68
N SER A 94 -14.69 0.19 -10.92
CA SER A 94 -14.31 -1.18 -11.25
C SER A 94 -12.81 -1.44 -11.19
N SER A 95 -11.96 -0.40 -11.25
CA SER A 95 -10.50 -0.54 -11.28
C SER A 95 -9.88 -0.80 -9.91
N GLY A 96 -10.68 -0.86 -8.84
CA GLY A 96 -10.22 -1.27 -7.51
C GLY A 96 -9.28 -0.28 -6.79
N GLY A 97 -8.93 0.86 -7.40
CA GLY A 97 -7.97 1.83 -6.84
C GLY A 97 -8.42 2.53 -5.55
N ILE A 98 -9.70 2.41 -5.17
CA ILE A 98 -10.28 2.88 -3.89
C ILE A 98 -10.80 1.67 -3.08
N ARG A 99 -10.14 0.51 -3.17
CA ARG A 99 -10.42 -0.62 -2.30
C ARG A 99 -9.27 -0.77 -1.32
N MET A 100 -9.62 -0.85 -0.04
CA MET A 100 -8.74 -1.41 0.98
C MET A 100 -8.06 -2.66 0.41
N ASN A 101 -6.73 -2.69 0.47
CA ASN A 101 -5.96 -3.86 0.10
C ASN A 101 -6.53 -5.08 0.86
N GLN A 102 -6.86 -6.16 0.14
CA GLN A 102 -7.58 -7.27 0.74
C GLN A 102 -6.74 -8.04 1.76
N ASP A 103 -5.43 -8.12 1.58
CA ASP A 103 -4.51 -8.70 2.55
C ASP A 103 -4.47 -7.88 3.84
N TRP A 104 -4.40 -6.54 3.75
CA TRP A 104 -4.51 -5.66 4.93
C TRP A 104 -5.86 -5.81 5.63
N ARG A 105 -6.97 -5.87 4.89
CA ARG A 105 -8.29 -6.11 5.47
C ARG A 105 -8.33 -7.42 6.24
N GLU A 106 -7.96 -8.51 5.57
CA GLU A 106 -7.98 -9.87 6.12
C GLU A 106 -7.16 -9.93 7.40
N SER A 107 -5.93 -9.40 7.36
CA SER A 107 -5.01 -9.48 8.50
C SER A 107 -5.49 -8.64 9.69
N LEU A 108 -6.13 -7.50 9.45
CA LEU A 108 -6.70 -6.66 10.52
C LEU A 108 -8.01 -7.23 11.09
N GLU A 109 -8.83 -7.87 10.25
CA GLU A 109 -10.02 -8.62 10.70
C GLU A 109 -9.59 -9.84 11.53
N TRP A 110 -8.53 -10.56 11.12
CA TRP A 110 -7.91 -11.61 11.93
C TRP A 110 -7.42 -11.05 13.27
N MET A 111 -6.70 -9.92 13.26
CA MET A 111 -6.19 -9.30 14.48
C MET A 111 -7.31 -8.93 15.46
N ASN A 112 -8.45 -8.44 14.95
CA ASN A 112 -9.61 -8.09 15.77
C ASN A 112 -10.10 -9.27 16.62
N GLY A 113 -10.22 -10.45 16.00
CA GLY A 113 -10.77 -11.66 16.60
C GLY A 113 -9.75 -12.54 17.34
N ASN A 114 -8.46 -12.44 17.03
CA ASN A 114 -7.44 -13.40 17.49
C ASN A 114 -6.36 -12.80 18.41
N THR A 115 -6.41 -11.50 18.70
CA THR A 115 -5.51 -10.87 19.68
C THR A 115 -6.29 -10.41 20.91
N PRO A 116 -5.66 -10.30 22.11
CA PRO A 116 -6.36 -9.83 23.30
C PRO A 116 -6.97 -8.44 23.10
N VAL A 117 -8.11 -8.15 23.73
CA VAL A 117 -8.65 -6.78 23.71
C VAL A 117 -7.74 -5.84 24.52
N THR A 118 -7.62 -4.58 24.10
CA THR A 118 -6.77 -3.59 24.78
C THR A 118 -7.39 -3.07 26.08
N GLY A 119 -8.71 -3.24 26.25
CA GLY A 119 -9.48 -2.64 27.34
C GLY A 119 -9.91 -1.19 27.07
N VAL A 120 -9.49 -0.60 25.95
CA VAL A 120 -10.01 0.70 25.48
C VAL A 120 -11.22 0.43 24.58
N ASP A 121 -12.41 0.80 25.06
CA ASP A 121 -13.65 0.66 24.29
C ASP A 121 -13.72 1.68 23.14
N TYR A 122 -14.00 1.21 21.94
CA TYR A 122 -14.03 2.01 20.72
C TYR A 122 -15.19 3.03 20.69
N TYR A 123 -16.32 2.72 21.33
CA TYR A 123 -17.53 3.57 21.27
C TYR A 123 -17.70 4.51 22.46
N THR A 124 -16.83 4.39 23.47
CA THR A 124 -16.88 5.25 24.64
C THR A 124 -16.48 6.69 24.28
N ILE A 125 -17.21 7.66 24.83
CA ILE A 125 -16.84 9.07 24.76
C ILE A 125 -15.84 9.34 25.89
N TYR A 126 -14.60 9.64 25.55
CA TYR A 126 -13.54 9.88 26.50
C TYR A 126 -13.34 11.38 26.77
N GLU A 127 -13.18 11.73 28.04
CA GLU A 127 -12.77 13.08 28.44
C GLU A 127 -11.27 13.25 28.22
N LYS A 128 -10.91 14.22 27.38
CA LYS A 128 -9.52 14.45 26.93
C LYS A 128 -8.54 14.60 28.10
N ASP A 129 -8.92 15.33 29.14
CA ASP A 129 -7.99 15.76 30.20
C ASP A 129 -7.79 14.70 31.30
N ASN A 130 -8.66 13.69 31.37
CA ASN A 130 -8.65 12.67 32.44
C ASN A 130 -8.48 11.23 31.92
N PHE A 131 -8.26 11.03 30.62
CA PHE A 131 -8.08 9.69 30.07
C PHE A 131 -6.73 9.09 30.49
N THR A 132 -6.78 7.85 30.99
CA THR A 132 -5.59 7.02 31.24
C THR A 132 -5.82 5.66 30.62
N TYR A 133 -4.80 5.14 29.93
CA TYR A 133 -4.87 3.81 29.37
C TYR A 133 -5.01 2.74 30.48
N PRO A 134 -5.87 1.73 30.30
CA PRO A 134 -5.94 0.61 31.23
C PRO A 134 -4.64 -0.19 31.23
N ALA A 135 -4.34 -0.91 32.31
CA ALA A 135 -3.13 -1.74 32.41
C ALA A 135 -3.05 -2.86 31.37
N THR A 136 -4.18 -3.24 30.78
CA THR A 136 -4.27 -4.22 29.68
C THR A 136 -3.95 -3.63 28.31
N ALA A 137 -3.83 -2.30 28.19
CA ALA A 137 -3.61 -1.64 26.92
C ALA A 137 -2.24 -2.01 26.34
N TYR A 138 -2.22 -2.17 25.02
CA TYR A 138 -1.00 -2.39 24.26
C TYR A 138 -1.12 -1.70 22.90
N GLY A 139 0.04 -1.39 22.32
CA GLY A 139 0.19 -0.80 21.01
C GLY A 139 0.43 -1.82 19.90
N VAL A 140 0.06 -1.44 18.68
CA VAL A 140 0.37 -2.13 17.44
C VAL A 140 1.31 -1.25 16.62
N MET A 141 2.54 -1.71 16.44
CA MET A 141 3.56 -1.00 15.67
C MET A 141 3.41 -1.33 14.19
N SER A 142 3.28 -0.30 13.36
CA SER A 142 3.31 -0.40 11.90
C SER A 142 3.73 0.95 11.33
N TRP A 143 3.87 1.03 10.01
CA TRP A 143 4.06 2.32 9.35
C TRP A 143 2.81 3.19 9.49
N TRP A 144 3.00 4.51 9.60
CA TRP A 144 1.95 5.44 10.00
C TRP A 144 0.76 5.48 9.04
N ASP A 145 0.97 5.21 7.75
CA ASP A 145 -0.08 5.06 6.73
C ASP A 145 -1.22 4.13 7.19
N TYR A 146 -0.91 3.11 7.98
CA TYR A 146 -1.83 2.03 8.33
C TYR A 146 -2.54 2.24 9.68
N GLY A 147 -2.19 3.29 10.44
CA GLY A 147 -2.69 3.47 11.80
C GLY A 147 -4.22 3.57 11.89
N HIS A 148 -4.86 4.32 10.98
CA HIS A 148 -6.33 4.40 10.96
C HIS A 148 -6.97 3.04 10.63
N LEU A 149 -6.31 2.20 9.82
CA LEU A 149 -6.83 0.89 9.47
C LEU A 149 -6.77 -0.05 10.68
N ILE A 150 -5.66 -0.03 11.41
CA ILE A 150 -5.48 -0.76 12.67
C ILE A 150 -6.56 -0.35 13.68
N THR A 151 -6.82 0.95 13.83
CA THR A 151 -7.90 1.42 14.71
C THR A 151 -9.27 0.96 14.24
N TYR A 152 -9.60 1.14 12.95
CA TYR A 152 -10.95 0.96 12.44
C TYR A 152 -11.35 -0.51 12.21
N LEU A 153 -10.42 -1.35 11.77
CA LEU A 153 -10.69 -2.76 11.45
C LEU A 153 -10.28 -3.69 12.60
N ALA A 154 -9.09 -3.47 13.16
CA ALA A 154 -8.61 -4.35 14.23
C ALA A 154 -9.13 -3.94 15.61
N ASN A 155 -9.71 -2.75 15.79
CA ASN A 155 -10.02 -2.18 17.11
C ASN A 155 -8.82 -2.31 18.06
N ARG A 156 -7.62 -1.96 17.58
CA ARG A 156 -6.38 -1.92 18.37
C ARG A 156 -5.76 -0.53 18.30
N ILE A 157 -4.82 -0.24 19.21
CA ILE A 157 -4.21 1.08 19.36
C ILE A 157 -2.94 1.13 18.49
N PRO A 158 -2.89 1.92 17.42
CA PRO A 158 -1.68 2.02 16.61
C PRO A 158 -0.63 2.89 17.31
N ASN A 159 0.64 2.51 17.25
CA ASN A 159 1.73 3.34 17.78
C ASN A 159 2.05 4.56 16.89
N ALA A 160 1.71 4.50 15.59
CA ALA A 160 1.83 5.60 14.65
C ALA A 160 0.60 5.70 13.75
N ASN A 161 0.23 6.90 13.31
CA ASN A 161 -1.02 7.10 12.55
C ASN A 161 -0.93 8.16 11.43
N PRO A 162 -1.93 8.21 10.52
CA PRO A 162 -1.98 9.14 9.37
C PRO A 162 -1.92 10.64 9.69
N PHE A 163 -2.03 11.05 10.95
CA PHE A 163 -1.73 12.44 11.36
C PHE A 163 -0.23 12.69 11.55
N GLN A 164 0.61 11.75 11.14
CA GLN A 164 2.06 11.74 11.32
C GLN A 164 2.50 11.72 12.79
N ALA A 165 1.60 11.35 13.70
CA ALA A 165 1.94 11.08 15.09
C ALA A 165 2.69 9.74 15.18
N GLY A 166 3.75 9.70 15.99
CA GLY A 166 4.55 8.49 16.21
C GLY A 166 5.43 8.07 15.04
N VAL A 167 5.65 8.92 14.03
CA VAL A 167 6.48 8.58 12.85
C VAL A 167 7.97 8.64 13.16
N ALA A 168 8.42 9.79 13.69
CA ALA A 168 9.83 10.14 13.82
C ALA A 168 10.25 10.28 15.29
N GLY A 169 11.55 10.48 15.50
CA GLY A 169 12.15 10.61 16.82
C GLY A 169 12.50 9.26 17.45
N PRO A 170 13.10 9.25 18.66
CA PRO A 170 13.73 8.07 19.24
C PRO A 170 12.78 6.90 19.52
N ASN A 171 11.47 7.14 19.56
CA ASN A 171 10.44 6.11 19.74
C ASN A 171 9.48 6.01 18.54
N GLY A 172 9.83 6.61 17.41
CA GLY A 172 9.00 6.63 16.21
C GLY A 172 9.04 5.29 15.46
N SER A 173 8.00 5.08 14.64
CA SER A 173 7.89 3.95 13.72
C SER A 173 9.10 3.85 12.76
N ALA A 174 9.63 4.98 12.28
CA ALA A 174 10.83 5.00 11.45
C ALA A 174 12.05 4.42 12.18
N THR A 175 12.28 4.82 13.45
CA THR A 175 13.35 4.27 14.29
C THR A 175 13.16 2.79 14.58
N PHE A 176 11.91 2.35 14.82
CA PHE A 176 11.62 0.92 15.00
C PHE A 176 12.01 0.09 13.77
N PHE A 177 11.54 0.48 12.57
CA PHE A 177 11.68 -0.34 11.37
C PHE A 177 13.05 -0.26 10.70
N VAL A 178 13.74 0.88 10.79
CA VAL A 178 15.05 1.10 10.14
C VAL A 178 16.23 0.72 11.05
N SER A 179 16.01 0.59 12.36
CA SER A 179 17.06 0.16 13.29
C SER A 179 17.69 -1.16 12.86
N GLY A 180 19.03 -1.19 12.82
CA GLY A 180 19.83 -2.41 12.64
C GLY A 180 20.12 -3.17 13.93
N SER A 181 19.63 -2.69 15.08
CA SER A 181 19.86 -3.28 16.40
C SER A 181 18.54 -3.76 17.00
N GLU A 182 18.47 -5.04 17.36
CA GLU A 182 17.30 -5.59 18.05
C GLU A 182 17.11 -4.95 19.43
N SER A 183 18.21 -4.63 20.14
CA SER A 183 18.11 -3.94 21.43
C SER A 183 17.49 -2.55 21.30
N ALA A 184 17.85 -1.77 20.28
CA ALA A 184 17.26 -0.46 20.05
C ALA A 184 15.78 -0.58 19.63
N THR A 185 15.48 -1.57 18.78
CA THR A 185 14.10 -1.89 18.37
C THR A 185 13.22 -2.24 19.56
N ASN A 186 13.73 -3.07 20.46
CA ASN A 186 13.05 -3.47 21.69
C ASN A 186 12.84 -2.29 22.64
N GLN A 187 13.80 -1.37 22.71
CA GLN A 187 13.63 -0.15 23.50
C GLN A 187 12.46 0.69 22.98
N VAL A 188 12.32 0.84 21.66
CA VAL A 188 11.16 1.51 21.06
C VAL A 188 9.86 0.76 21.39
N ALA A 189 9.84 -0.56 21.21
CA ALA A 189 8.67 -1.39 21.52
C ALA A 189 8.22 -1.20 22.98
N ASN A 190 9.15 -1.29 23.93
CA ASN A 190 8.89 -1.10 25.35
C ASN A 190 8.36 0.30 25.67
N ASN A 191 8.99 1.34 25.11
CA ASN A 191 8.59 2.73 25.34
C ASN A 191 7.21 3.05 24.74
N GLN A 192 6.81 2.34 23.69
CA GLN A 192 5.53 2.52 23.01
C GLN A 192 4.46 1.52 23.47
N GLY A 193 4.77 0.65 24.44
CA GLY A 193 3.87 -0.43 24.87
C GLY A 193 3.47 -1.37 23.73
N THR A 194 4.32 -1.53 22.72
CA THR A 194 4.05 -2.37 21.55
C THR A 194 3.96 -3.83 21.97
N ARG A 195 2.91 -4.51 21.51
CA ARG A 195 2.76 -5.96 21.63
C ARG A 195 2.73 -6.66 20.29
N PHE A 196 2.09 -6.05 19.29
CA PHE A 196 2.05 -6.60 17.93
C PHE A 196 2.73 -5.67 16.95
N VAL A 197 3.31 -6.23 15.90
CA VAL A 197 3.95 -5.51 14.80
C VAL A 197 3.33 -5.97 13.51
N VAL A 198 2.91 -5.04 12.64
CA VAL A 198 2.38 -5.36 11.31
C VAL A 198 3.33 -4.81 10.26
N THR A 199 3.83 -5.68 9.39
CA THR A 199 4.68 -5.33 8.24
C THR A 199 3.99 -5.71 6.94
N ASP A 200 4.28 -4.97 5.87
CA ASP A 200 3.89 -5.35 4.52
C ASP A 200 5.05 -5.21 3.52
N ILE A 201 4.82 -5.73 2.32
CA ILE A 201 5.83 -5.70 1.26
C ILE A 201 6.17 -4.28 0.83
N GLU A 202 5.21 -3.34 0.92
CA GLU A 202 5.45 -1.94 0.59
C GLU A 202 6.46 -1.32 1.56
N MET A 203 6.32 -1.55 2.87
CA MET A 203 7.30 -1.14 3.88
C MET A 203 8.69 -1.69 3.60
N ALA A 204 8.81 -2.97 3.26
CA ALA A 204 10.10 -3.59 2.97
C ALA A 204 10.74 -3.08 1.66
N THR A 205 9.94 -2.58 0.72
CA THR A 205 10.38 -2.16 -0.62
C THR A 205 10.01 -0.72 -0.93
N GLY A 206 8.86 -0.46 -1.56
CA GLY A 206 8.47 0.82 -2.14
C GLY A 206 8.29 2.00 -1.18
N LYS A 207 8.09 1.74 0.12
CA LYS A 207 7.98 2.75 1.20
C LYS A 207 9.23 2.80 2.09
N PHE A 208 10.19 1.90 1.90
CA PHE A 208 11.41 1.88 2.70
C PHE A 208 12.14 3.24 2.65
N TRP A 209 12.19 3.87 1.48
CA TRP A 209 12.83 5.17 1.29
C TRP A 209 12.25 6.26 2.20
N ALA A 210 10.94 6.24 2.42
CA ALA A 210 10.26 7.20 3.29
C ALA A 210 10.63 6.93 4.74
N MET A 211 10.58 5.66 5.19
CA MET A 211 10.99 5.29 6.54
C MET A 211 12.43 5.71 6.83
N ALA A 212 13.36 5.44 5.90
CA ALA A 212 14.76 5.82 6.03
C ALA A 212 14.95 7.36 6.08
N THR A 213 14.15 8.11 5.32
CA THR A 213 14.17 9.59 5.35
C THR A 213 13.67 10.15 6.69
N TRP A 214 12.59 9.59 7.24
CA TRP A 214 12.08 9.97 8.56
C TRP A 214 13.02 9.55 9.71
N TYR A 215 13.78 8.47 9.51
CA TYR A 215 14.79 8.00 10.44
C TYR A 215 16.03 8.92 10.46
N ASN A 216 16.55 9.24 9.28
CA ASN A 216 17.70 10.13 9.12
C ASN A 216 17.51 11.00 7.86
N THR A 217 17.21 12.29 8.06
CA THR A 217 16.97 13.23 6.95
C THR A 217 18.22 13.58 6.15
N THR A 218 19.42 13.26 6.65
CA THR A 218 20.69 13.52 5.98
C THR A 218 21.10 12.34 5.10
N GLU A 219 21.07 11.12 5.63
CA GLU A 219 21.47 9.92 4.90
C GLU A 219 20.35 9.35 4.02
N MET A 220 19.10 9.50 4.47
CA MET A 220 17.90 8.97 3.83
C MET A 220 18.08 7.47 3.51
N GLN A 221 17.66 7.03 2.32
CA GLN A 221 17.79 5.64 1.88
C GLN A 221 19.20 5.25 1.39
N ALA A 222 20.12 6.21 1.19
CA ALA A 222 21.36 5.96 0.46
C ALA A 222 22.26 4.86 1.06
N PRO A 223 22.38 4.70 2.39
CA PRO A 223 23.15 3.59 2.99
C PRO A 223 22.52 2.21 2.76
N TYR A 224 21.21 2.16 2.55
CA TYR A 224 20.41 0.94 2.55
C TYR A 224 20.08 0.48 1.13
N GLN A 225 19.59 1.42 0.31
CA GLN A 225 19.09 1.23 -1.05
C GLN A 225 19.76 2.21 -2.02
N PRO A 226 21.10 2.18 -2.18
CA PRO A 226 21.79 3.04 -3.14
C PRO A 226 21.32 2.78 -4.58
N THR A 227 21.14 3.86 -5.33
CA THR A 227 20.88 3.79 -6.77
C THR A 227 22.18 3.76 -7.56
N TYR A 228 22.32 2.74 -8.40
CA TYR A 228 23.35 2.61 -9.41
C TYR A 228 22.75 2.74 -10.80
N TYR A 229 23.61 2.89 -11.80
CA TYR A 229 23.21 3.05 -13.19
C TYR A 229 23.95 2.07 -14.08
N ILE A 230 23.20 1.29 -14.86
CA ILE A 230 23.73 0.33 -15.83
C ILE A 230 23.72 1.00 -17.22
N PRO A 231 24.86 1.09 -17.91
CA PRO A 231 24.88 1.61 -19.29
C PRO A 231 24.12 0.67 -20.23
N ASP A 232 23.29 1.23 -21.11
CA ASP A 232 22.60 0.48 -22.15
C ASP A 232 23.61 0.04 -23.24
N PRO A 233 23.83 -1.27 -23.47
CA PRO A 233 24.73 -1.75 -24.50
C PRO A 233 24.32 -1.35 -25.93
N ALA A 234 23.02 -1.15 -26.16
CA ALA A 234 22.47 -0.80 -27.47
C ALA A 234 22.49 0.71 -27.73
N ASN A 235 22.42 1.53 -26.67
CA ASN A 235 22.37 2.99 -26.78
C ASN A 235 23.42 3.66 -25.87
N PRO A 236 24.68 3.81 -26.34
CA PRO A 236 25.73 4.49 -25.60
C PRO A 236 25.29 5.91 -25.20
N GLY A 237 25.10 6.13 -23.89
CA GLY A 237 24.60 7.39 -23.32
C GLY A 237 23.25 7.28 -22.60
N THR A 238 22.56 6.13 -22.71
CA THR A 238 21.38 5.82 -21.91
C THR A 238 21.77 4.95 -20.72
N TYR A 239 21.17 5.21 -19.56
CA TYR A 239 21.43 4.49 -18.32
C TYR A 239 20.14 4.01 -17.68
N GLN A 240 20.12 2.76 -17.24
CA GLN A 240 19.01 2.17 -16.50
C GLN A 240 19.29 2.22 -14.99
N PRO A 241 18.37 2.74 -14.17
CA PRO A 241 18.56 2.75 -12.72
C PRO A 241 18.47 1.32 -12.16
N LEU A 242 19.36 1.01 -11.22
CA LEU A 242 19.38 -0.22 -10.46
C LEU A 242 19.40 0.13 -8.97
N THR A 243 18.39 -0.32 -8.22
CA THR A 243 18.42 -0.26 -6.76
C THR A 243 19.24 -1.43 -6.24
N GLY A 244 20.34 -1.14 -5.54
CA GLY A 244 21.10 -2.15 -4.80
C GLY A 244 20.64 -2.21 -3.35
N TYR A 245 20.57 -3.40 -2.77
CA TYR A 245 20.32 -3.64 -1.35
C TYR A 245 21.64 -3.98 -0.66
N THR A 246 21.97 -3.27 0.42
CA THR A 246 23.24 -3.41 1.16
C THR A 246 23.06 -4.21 2.45
N ASP A 247 24.18 -4.52 3.13
CA ASP A 247 24.17 -5.11 4.48
C ASP A 247 23.28 -4.30 5.44
N GLN A 248 23.36 -2.97 5.36
CA GLN A 248 22.57 -2.07 6.20
C GLN A 248 21.07 -2.21 5.96
N TYR A 249 20.64 -2.49 4.72
CA TYR A 249 19.23 -2.78 4.45
C TYR A 249 18.80 -4.10 5.10
N PHE A 250 19.59 -5.17 4.90
CA PHE A 250 19.19 -6.50 5.37
C PHE A 250 19.19 -6.63 6.89
N ILE A 251 20.01 -5.84 7.59
CA ILE A 251 20.03 -5.84 9.06
C ILE A 251 18.87 -5.04 9.69
N THR A 252 18.13 -4.24 8.89
CA THR A 252 16.99 -3.47 9.42
C THR A 252 15.89 -4.37 9.98
N THR A 253 15.20 -3.91 11.02
CA THR A 253 14.06 -4.61 11.61
C THR A 253 12.99 -4.97 10.57
N VAL A 254 12.64 -4.06 9.65
CA VAL A 254 11.63 -4.37 8.63
C VAL A 254 12.07 -5.52 7.71
N SER A 255 13.35 -5.57 7.32
CA SER A 255 13.89 -6.65 6.49
C SER A 255 13.93 -7.96 7.27
N ARG A 256 14.48 -7.95 8.50
CA ARG A 256 14.56 -9.12 9.38
C ARG A 256 13.20 -9.74 9.66
N LEU A 257 12.18 -8.93 9.91
CA LEU A 257 10.80 -9.40 10.09
C LEU A 257 10.17 -9.82 8.77
N HIS A 258 10.06 -8.91 7.81
CA HIS A 258 9.22 -9.13 6.63
C HIS A 258 9.86 -10.08 5.61
N ASN A 259 11.16 -9.97 5.37
CA ASN A 259 11.84 -10.76 4.33
C ASN A 259 12.22 -12.14 4.85
N PHE A 260 12.55 -12.25 6.15
CA PHE A 260 13.15 -13.45 6.75
C PHE A 260 12.35 -14.07 7.90
N ASP A 261 11.12 -13.61 8.15
CA ASP A 261 10.23 -14.13 9.19
C ASP A 261 10.83 -14.09 10.62
N GLY A 262 11.80 -13.21 10.85
CA GLY A 262 12.58 -13.14 12.09
C GLY A 262 13.61 -14.27 12.29
N SER A 263 13.81 -15.14 11.29
CA SER A 263 14.77 -16.25 11.35
C SER A 263 16.18 -15.81 10.93
N SER A 264 17.22 -16.48 11.46
CA SER A 264 18.57 -16.25 10.94
C SER A 264 18.68 -16.75 9.50
N THR A 265 19.28 -15.94 8.63
CA THR A 265 19.40 -16.25 7.20
C THR A 265 20.85 -16.02 6.77
N PRO A 266 21.54 -17.03 6.22
CA PRO A 266 22.91 -16.85 5.73
C PRO A 266 22.94 -15.94 4.51
N ALA A 267 24.08 -15.31 4.26
CA ALA A 267 24.33 -14.57 3.03
C ALA A 267 24.12 -15.47 1.79
N GLY A 268 23.58 -14.88 0.73
CA GLY A 268 23.44 -15.55 -0.57
C GLY A 268 24.62 -15.25 -1.50
N GLU A 269 24.50 -15.67 -2.77
CA GLU A 269 25.33 -15.12 -3.84
C GLU A 269 25.06 -13.61 -3.98
N VAL A 270 26.07 -12.80 -4.22
CA VAL A 270 25.93 -11.34 -4.28
C VAL A 270 26.61 -10.77 -5.50
N TYR A 271 26.28 -9.53 -5.85
CA TYR A 271 27.04 -8.79 -6.84
C TYR A 271 28.16 -8.01 -6.17
N TYR A 272 29.39 -8.35 -6.49
CA TYR A 272 30.51 -7.42 -6.44
C TYR A 272 30.41 -6.49 -7.64
N ILE A 273 30.39 -5.18 -7.39
CA ILE A 273 30.36 -4.16 -8.43
C ILE A 273 31.52 -3.17 -8.30
N GLU A 274 32.05 -2.71 -9.42
CA GLU A 274 32.89 -1.52 -9.52
C GLU A 274 32.10 -0.43 -10.24
N TYR A 275 32.25 0.81 -9.81
CA TYR A 275 31.51 1.95 -10.33
C TYR A 275 32.38 3.20 -10.44
N THR A 276 31.92 4.14 -11.25
CA THR A 276 32.49 5.49 -11.35
C THR A 276 31.41 6.56 -11.21
N THR A 277 31.80 7.71 -10.66
CA THR A 277 30.98 8.94 -10.57
C THR A 277 31.42 10.01 -11.56
N SER A 278 32.35 9.68 -12.47
CA SER A 278 32.98 10.62 -13.40
C SER A 278 32.31 10.63 -14.78
N ILE A 279 31.29 9.81 -14.99
CA ILE A 279 30.57 9.68 -16.26
C ILE A 279 29.30 10.55 -16.20
N GLY A 280 29.15 11.48 -17.16
CA GLY A 280 28.01 12.40 -17.25
C GLY A 280 28.28 13.77 -16.62
N SER A 281 27.27 14.65 -16.65
CA SER A 281 27.35 16.02 -16.11
C SER A 281 27.07 16.12 -14.60
N ARG A 282 26.90 14.98 -13.92
CA ARG A 282 26.41 14.86 -12.55
C ARG A 282 27.34 13.96 -11.73
N SER A 283 28.06 14.56 -10.78
CA SER A 283 29.05 13.86 -9.93
C SER A 283 28.44 12.93 -8.87
N ASP A 284 27.10 12.84 -8.78
CA ASP A 284 26.35 12.00 -7.85
C ASP A 284 25.89 10.66 -8.46
N GLN A 285 26.03 10.45 -9.77
CA GLN A 285 25.59 9.22 -10.43
C GLN A 285 26.65 8.12 -10.38
N ARG A 286 26.36 7.01 -9.70
CA ARG A 286 27.23 5.82 -9.65
C ARG A 286 26.95 4.90 -10.84
N VAL A 287 27.76 5.00 -11.89
CA VAL A 287 27.64 4.15 -13.08
C VAL A 287 28.46 2.86 -12.89
N ILE A 288 27.82 1.71 -13.02
CA ILE A 288 28.47 0.40 -12.91
C ILE A 288 29.37 0.19 -14.13
N THR A 289 30.65 -0.09 -13.89
CA THR A 289 31.65 -0.40 -14.91
C THR A 289 31.97 -1.90 -14.97
N LYS A 290 31.73 -2.62 -13.87
CA LYS A 290 31.92 -4.06 -13.75
C LYS A 290 30.95 -4.63 -12.73
N ALA A 291 30.39 -5.79 -13.01
CA ALA A 291 29.57 -6.55 -12.08
C ALA A 291 29.95 -8.03 -12.18
N THR A 292 30.09 -8.70 -11.04
CA THR A 292 30.42 -10.13 -10.98
C THR A 292 29.67 -10.76 -9.81
N VAL A 293 29.06 -11.91 -10.04
CA VAL A 293 28.43 -12.70 -8.96
C VAL A 293 29.52 -13.45 -8.22
N MET A 294 29.52 -13.35 -6.90
CA MET A 294 30.53 -13.94 -6.01
C MET A 294 29.86 -14.42 -4.71
N ASP A 295 30.57 -15.27 -3.97
CA ASP A 295 30.27 -15.49 -2.55
C ASP A 295 30.36 -14.17 -1.76
N ALA A 296 29.52 -14.01 -0.73
CA ALA A 296 29.43 -12.77 0.02
C ALA A 296 30.75 -12.40 0.72
N GLU A 297 31.43 -13.35 1.36
CA GLU A 297 32.69 -13.10 2.05
C GLU A 297 33.78 -12.68 1.06
N GLU A 298 33.86 -13.38 -0.08
CA GLU A 298 34.79 -13.05 -1.16
C GLU A 298 34.52 -11.67 -1.77
N ALA A 299 33.24 -11.34 -2.01
CA ALA A 299 32.81 -10.06 -2.55
C ALA A 299 33.19 -8.89 -1.63
N HIS A 300 32.97 -9.06 -0.32
CA HIS A 300 33.33 -8.05 0.69
C HIS A 300 34.85 -7.86 0.75
N ALA A 301 35.62 -8.95 0.75
CA ALA A 301 37.07 -8.89 0.70
C ALA A 301 37.59 -8.21 -0.58
N ALA A 302 36.97 -8.49 -1.73
CA ALA A 302 37.32 -7.86 -3.01
C ALA A 302 37.00 -6.35 -3.01
N ALA A 303 35.81 -5.96 -2.54
CA ALA A 303 35.39 -4.56 -2.45
C ALA A 303 36.31 -3.76 -1.50
N ALA A 304 36.65 -4.34 -0.34
CA ALA A 304 37.59 -3.73 0.59
C ALA A 304 38.98 -3.51 -0.04
N ARG A 305 39.53 -4.51 -0.75
CA ARG A 305 40.81 -4.40 -1.46
C ARG A 305 40.79 -3.32 -2.55
N TYR A 306 39.73 -3.28 -3.35
CA TYR A 306 39.58 -2.26 -4.39
C TYR A 306 39.53 -0.85 -3.78
N ASN A 307 38.70 -0.66 -2.75
CA ASN A 307 38.48 0.66 -2.14
C ASN A 307 39.71 1.22 -1.41
N GLN A 308 40.67 0.39 -1.00
CA GLN A 308 41.96 0.85 -0.44
C GLN A 308 42.84 1.58 -1.47
N GLN A 309 42.65 1.32 -2.75
CA GLN A 309 43.47 1.84 -3.85
C GLN A 309 42.63 2.62 -4.88
N ALA A 310 41.37 2.92 -4.56
CA ALA A 310 40.44 3.55 -5.49
C ALA A 310 40.90 4.97 -5.85
N GLN A 311 40.81 5.27 -7.15
CA GLN A 311 41.09 6.61 -7.64
C GLN A 311 39.90 7.53 -7.31
N PRO A 312 40.10 8.85 -7.20
CA PRO A 312 38.99 9.79 -7.02
C PRO A 312 37.91 9.58 -8.08
N GLY A 313 36.66 9.39 -7.63
CA GLY A 313 35.52 9.16 -8.52
C GLY A 313 35.34 7.70 -8.99
N THR A 314 36.04 6.74 -8.39
CA THR A 314 35.76 5.30 -8.54
C THR A 314 35.53 4.63 -7.19
N GLY A 315 34.89 3.46 -7.19
CA GLY A 315 34.69 2.65 -6.00
C GLY A 315 34.16 1.26 -6.33
N ALA A 316 34.16 0.40 -5.32
CA ALA A 316 33.53 -0.91 -5.37
C ALA A 316 32.54 -1.09 -4.23
N ALA A 317 31.52 -1.91 -4.45
CA ALA A 317 30.49 -2.23 -3.46
C ALA A 317 30.02 -3.67 -3.59
N VAL A 318 29.45 -4.19 -2.51
CA VAL A 318 28.70 -5.44 -2.50
C VAL A 318 27.23 -5.08 -2.41
N ILE A 319 26.43 -5.57 -3.35
CA ILE A 319 24.99 -5.35 -3.37
C ILE A 319 24.24 -6.63 -3.73
N SER A 320 23.00 -6.70 -3.28
CA SER A 320 22.00 -7.58 -3.85
C SER A 320 21.04 -6.77 -4.72
N THR A 321 20.46 -7.38 -5.74
CA THR A 321 19.36 -6.80 -6.53
C THR A 321 18.00 -7.34 -6.08
N ASN A 322 17.99 -8.20 -5.07
CA ASN A 322 16.80 -8.88 -4.58
C ASN A 322 16.70 -8.78 -3.05
N PHE A 323 15.58 -8.25 -2.55
CA PHE A 323 15.36 -7.95 -1.13
C PHE A 323 15.28 -9.18 -0.22
N ILE A 324 15.23 -10.39 -0.77
CA ILE A 324 15.26 -11.67 -0.04
C ILE A 324 16.60 -12.40 -0.13
N GLN A 325 17.63 -11.80 -0.72
CA GLN A 325 18.95 -12.39 -0.91
C GLN A 325 19.98 -11.53 -0.19
N PRO A 326 20.26 -11.81 1.10
CA PRO A 326 21.07 -10.94 1.93
C PRO A 326 22.55 -10.97 1.54
N THR A 327 23.22 -9.82 1.68
CA THR A 327 24.65 -9.65 1.38
C THR A 327 25.57 -9.98 2.55
N THR A 328 25.00 -10.31 3.69
CA THR A 328 25.69 -10.69 4.92
C THR A 328 24.79 -11.62 5.73
N ASP A 329 25.36 -12.35 6.69
CA ASP A 329 24.57 -13.21 7.57
C ASP A 329 23.62 -12.37 8.44
N ILE A 330 22.34 -12.72 8.40
CA ILE A 330 21.30 -12.01 9.12
C ILE A 330 20.98 -12.76 10.41
N PRO A 331 21.17 -12.15 11.60
CA PRO A 331 20.84 -12.79 12.85
C PRO A 331 19.33 -12.89 13.04
N ALA A 332 18.90 -13.98 13.68
CA ALA A 332 17.51 -14.18 14.08
C ALA A 332 17.05 -13.09 15.05
N MET A 333 15.77 -12.74 15.00
CA MET A 333 15.14 -11.94 16.04
C MET A 333 14.71 -12.86 17.18
N SER A 334 15.10 -12.49 18.39
CA SER A 334 14.93 -13.28 19.61
C SER A 334 13.58 -13.04 20.28
N HIS A 335 12.99 -11.88 20.02
CA HIS A 335 11.80 -11.39 20.72
C HIS A 335 10.58 -11.21 19.81
N TYR A 336 10.63 -11.66 18.56
CA TYR A 336 9.56 -11.47 17.59
C TYR A 336 9.19 -12.82 16.96
N ARG A 337 7.93 -13.21 17.09
CA ARG A 337 7.37 -14.41 16.43
C ARG A 337 6.32 -14.00 15.41
N LEU A 338 6.36 -14.61 14.24
CA LEU A 338 5.28 -14.53 13.27
C LEU A 338 4.05 -15.24 13.86
N VAL A 339 2.90 -14.57 13.88
CA VAL A 339 1.65 -15.12 14.43
C VAL A 339 0.54 -15.22 13.38
N HIS A 340 0.63 -14.43 12.31
CA HIS A 340 -0.26 -14.48 11.15
C HIS A 340 0.40 -13.91 9.90
N GLU A 341 -0.01 -14.39 8.75
CA GLU A 341 0.32 -13.82 7.45
C GLU A 341 -0.86 -13.87 6.48
N SER A 342 -0.91 -12.90 5.58
CA SER A 342 -1.98 -12.79 4.60
C SER A 342 -1.85 -13.83 3.47
N PRO A 343 -2.91 -14.13 2.70
CA PRO A 343 -2.90 -15.23 1.73
C PRO A 343 -2.05 -14.94 0.47
N THR A 344 -1.92 -13.68 0.05
CA THR A 344 -1.27 -13.34 -1.23
C THR A 344 0.25 -13.42 -1.12
N ASN A 345 0.87 -14.21 -2.00
CA ASN A 345 2.32 -14.17 -2.21
C ASN A 345 2.69 -12.97 -3.11
N VAL A 346 3.76 -12.26 -2.76
CA VAL A 346 4.28 -11.13 -3.55
C VAL A 346 4.91 -11.60 -4.87
N PHE A 347 5.34 -12.86 -4.93
CA PHE A 347 5.87 -13.48 -6.15
C PHE A 347 4.77 -14.23 -6.89
N SER A 348 4.86 -14.27 -8.22
CA SER A 348 3.89 -14.94 -9.10
C SER A 348 3.92 -16.48 -9.04
N GLY A 349 4.88 -17.06 -8.31
CA GLY A 349 5.05 -18.51 -8.10
C GLY A 349 4.79 -18.96 -6.66
N THR A 350 5.07 -20.22 -6.36
CA THR A 350 4.96 -20.79 -5.01
C THR A 350 6.23 -20.64 -4.17
N SER A 351 7.33 -20.24 -4.79
CA SER A 351 8.61 -19.99 -4.12
C SER A 351 9.39 -18.95 -4.93
N PRO A 352 10.04 -17.97 -4.28
CA PRO A 352 10.00 -17.68 -2.85
C PRO A 352 8.58 -17.30 -2.38
N ASP A 353 8.24 -17.64 -1.14
CA ASP A 353 6.89 -17.40 -0.59
C ASP A 353 6.95 -16.33 0.50
N VAL A 354 6.80 -15.08 0.08
CA VAL A 354 6.76 -13.90 0.97
C VAL A 354 5.36 -13.33 0.88
N LYS A 355 4.63 -13.38 1.99
CA LYS A 355 3.26 -12.87 2.04
C LYS A 355 3.20 -11.35 2.09
N TYR A 356 2.11 -10.82 1.53
CA TYR A 356 1.92 -9.38 1.37
C TYR A 356 1.89 -8.64 2.71
N VAL A 357 1.14 -9.14 3.71
CA VAL A 357 1.11 -8.61 5.09
C VAL A 357 1.50 -9.72 6.08
N LYS A 358 2.25 -9.36 7.12
CA LYS A 358 2.67 -10.24 8.21
C LYS A 358 2.45 -9.57 9.56
N ILE A 359 1.96 -10.33 10.54
CA ILE A 359 1.76 -9.89 11.92
C ILE A 359 2.70 -10.68 12.82
N PHE A 360 3.47 -9.96 13.63
CA PHE A 360 4.37 -10.50 14.64
C PHE A 360 3.89 -10.12 16.04
N GLU A 361 4.18 -10.96 17.02
CA GLU A 361 4.07 -10.59 18.44
C GLU A 361 5.46 -10.36 19.03
N TYR A 362 5.61 -9.27 19.77
CA TYR A 362 6.78 -8.93 20.57
C TYR A 362 6.67 -9.59 21.96
N VAL A 363 7.62 -10.45 22.30
CA VAL A 363 7.60 -11.30 23.50
C VAL A 363 8.95 -11.30 24.23
N PRO A 364 8.97 -11.54 25.55
CA PRO A 364 10.24 -11.69 26.28
C PRO A 364 11.11 -12.84 25.77
N GLY A 365 10.52 -13.95 25.33
CA GLY A 365 11.23 -15.09 24.73
C GLY A 365 11.84 -16.03 25.78
N ALA A 366 11.67 -17.34 25.59
CA ALA A 366 12.18 -18.34 26.52
C ALA A 366 13.71 -18.51 26.38
N ARG A 367 14.40 -18.77 27.49
CA ARG A 367 15.87 -18.86 27.51
C ARG A 367 16.33 -20.32 27.56
N ILE A 368 17.18 -20.74 26.63
CA ILE A 368 17.69 -22.11 26.54
C ILE A 368 19.22 -22.08 26.54
N LYS A 369 19.87 -22.82 27.44
CA LYS A 369 21.34 -22.95 27.43
C LYS A 369 21.80 -23.86 26.30
N GLY A 370 22.84 -23.46 25.58
CA GLY A 370 23.47 -24.29 24.54
C GLY A 370 24.32 -23.49 23.58
N GLU A 371 25.13 -24.20 22.80
CA GLU A 371 26.01 -23.63 21.77
C GLU A 371 25.52 -24.02 20.38
N GLY A 372 26.02 -23.33 19.35
CA GLY A 372 25.72 -23.62 17.95
C GLY A 372 24.40 -23.02 17.47
N ILE A 373 23.69 -23.75 16.62
CA ILE A 373 22.43 -23.32 15.99
C ILE A 373 21.27 -24.10 16.59
N ILE A 374 20.19 -23.40 16.94
CA ILE A 374 18.91 -24.00 17.31
C ILE A 374 17.91 -23.83 16.16
N GLU A 375 17.15 -24.87 15.85
CA GLU A 375 16.14 -24.89 14.79
C GLU A 375 14.77 -25.27 15.33
N LEU A 376 13.71 -24.70 14.75
CA LEU A 376 12.32 -25.09 14.98
C LEU A 376 11.54 -25.10 13.65
N PRO A 377 10.97 -26.23 13.23
CA PRO A 377 10.08 -26.27 12.09
C PRO A 377 8.70 -25.69 12.45
N LEU A 378 8.20 -24.81 11.60
CA LEU A 378 6.97 -24.05 11.76
C LEU A 378 6.07 -24.23 10.52
N VAL A 379 4.78 -24.07 10.71
CA VAL A 379 3.78 -23.93 9.65
C VAL A 379 2.92 -22.71 9.92
N SER A 380 2.71 -21.86 8.91
CA SER A 380 1.86 -20.68 9.02
C SER A 380 0.37 -21.00 8.88
N ASN A 381 -0.48 -20.00 9.13
CA ASN A 381 -1.92 -20.06 8.90
C ASN A 381 -2.30 -20.29 7.42
N THR A 382 -1.41 -19.99 6.47
CA THR A 382 -1.64 -20.27 5.04
C THR A 382 -1.07 -21.63 4.61
N GLY A 383 -0.57 -22.44 5.55
CA GLY A 383 0.06 -23.74 5.27
C GLY A 383 1.51 -23.66 4.78
N ARG A 384 2.14 -22.48 4.83
CA ARG A 384 3.55 -22.30 4.43
C ARG A 384 4.46 -22.90 5.49
N ALA A 385 5.30 -23.85 5.10
CA ALA A 385 6.31 -24.43 5.99
C ALA A 385 7.59 -23.59 5.96
N PHE A 386 8.17 -23.32 7.13
CA PHE A 386 9.45 -22.62 7.28
C PHE A 386 10.18 -23.08 8.54
N VAL A 387 11.45 -22.70 8.68
CA VAL A 387 12.28 -23.06 9.84
C VAL A 387 12.79 -21.79 10.50
N TYR A 388 12.45 -21.61 11.78
CA TYR A 388 13.12 -20.64 12.62
C TYR A 388 14.50 -21.18 13.01
N ARG A 389 15.54 -20.38 12.80
CA ARG A 389 16.93 -20.69 13.13
C ARG A 389 17.49 -19.55 13.95
N GLN A 390 18.32 -19.86 14.95
CA GLN A 390 19.04 -18.87 15.73
C GLN A 390 20.42 -19.39 16.13
N GLN A 391 21.43 -18.54 15.97
CA GLN A 391 22.78 -18.79 16.48
C GLN A 391 22.86 -18.43 17.96
N SER A 392 23.52 -19.28 18.75
CA SER A 392 23.74 -19.03 20.18
C SER A 392 24.58 -17.78 20.40
N THR A 393 24.22 -16.99 21.41
CA THR A 393 24.99 -15.83 21.87
C THR A 393 25.42 -16.07 23.30
N ASN A 394 26.73 -16.18 23.54
CA ASN A 394 27.31 -16.44 24.87
C ASN A 394 26.74 -17.71 25.55
N GLY A 395 26.57 -18.79 24.79
CA GLY A 395 26.08 -20.08 25.29
C GLY A 395 24.59 -20.11 25.64
N GLU A 396 23.81 -19.20 25.06
CA GLU A 396 22.37 -19.10 25.27
C GLU A 396 21.60 -18.74 24.00
N PHE A 397 20.40 -19.30 23.90
CA PHE A 397 19.36 -18.95 22.96
C PHE A 397 18.23 -18.24 23.68
N VAL A 398 17.65 -17.21 23.06
CA VAL A 398 16.40 -16.57 23.50
C VAL A 398 15.41 -16.72 22.37
N VAL A 399 14.41 -17.58 22.57
CA VAL A 399 13.55 -18.05 21.48
C VAL A 399 12.11 -17.54 21.61
N PRO A 400 11.50 -17.01 20.54
CA PRO A 400 10.19 -16.35 20.63
C PRO A 400 9.00 -17.29 20.40
N TYR A 401 9.20 -18.50 19.87
CA TYR A 401 8.11 -19.44 19.61
C TYR A 401 7.95 -20.45 20.73
N SER A 402 6.71 -20.78 21.05
CA SER A 402 6.35 -21.89 21.92
C SER A 402 6.09 -23.14 21.08
N THR A 403 6.40 -24.31 21.63
CA THR A 403 6.06 -25.61 21.05
C THR A 403 4.82 -26.21 21.71
N GLU A 404 4.38 -25.66 22.85
CA GLU A 404 3.26 -26.13 23.65
C GLU A 404 2.42 -24.94 24.12
N GLY A 405 1.10 -25.02 23.95
CA GLY A 405 0.16 -23.98 24.41
C GLY A 405 0.12 -22.72 23.55
N ASN A 406 0.66 -22.74 22.33
CA ASN A 406 0.59 -21.62 21.39
C ASN A 406 -0.88 -21.24 21.07
N PRO A 407 -1.28 -19.97 21.22
CA PRO A 407 -2.65 -19.54 20.93
C PRO A 407 -2.89 -19.18 19.45
N TYR A 408 -1.86 -19.19 18.59
CA TYR A 408 -1.96 -18.73 17.20
C TYR A 408 -1.88 -19.86 16.16
N ASP A 409 -2.26 -19.53 14.93
CA ASP A 409 -2.27 -20.46 13.80
C ASP A 409 -0.88 -20.73 13.21
N VAL A 410 0.05 -19.79 13.33
CA VAL A 410 1.48 -20.04 13.06
C VAL A 410 2.04 -20.87 14.21
N ARG A 411 2.34 -22.15 13.95
CA ARG A 411 2.62 -23.13 15.01
C ARG A 411 3.81 -24.02 14.72
N ALA A 412 4.47 -24.46 15.79
CA ALA A 412 5.50 -25.47 15.74
C ALA A 412 4.95 -26.82 15.27
N THR A 413 5.69 -27.51 14.40
CA THR A 413 5.38 -28.89 13.98
C THR A 413 6.26 -29.92 14.69
N GLY A 414 7.13 -29.47 15.59
CA GLY A 414 8.03 -30.31 16.37
C GLY A 414 8.62 -29.56 17.56
N LYS A 415 9.74 -30.07 18.08
CA LYS A 415 10.51 -29.46 19.16
C LYS A 415 11.64 -28.62 18.61
N TYR A 416 12.16 -27.70 19.44
CA TYR A 416 13.45 -27.09 19.15
C TYR A 416 14.53 -28.15 19.12
N LYS A 417 15.47 -28.05 18.18
CA LYS A 417 16.62 -28.96 18.05
C LYS A 417 17.90 -28.15 17.98
N ILE A 418 18.88 -28.49 18.82
CA ILE A 418 20.22 -27.91 18.73
C ILE A 418 21.05 -28.76 17.76
N THR A 419 21.44 -28.16 16.64
CA THR A 419 22.15 -28.83 15.54
C THR A 419 23.46 -29.45 16.02
N GLY A 420 23.75 -30.67 15.55
CA GLY A 420 24.98 -31.40 15.91
C GLY A 420 24.98 -32.06 17.30
N THR A 421 24.02 -31.76 18.19
CA THR A 421 24.03 -32.28 19.58
C THR A 421 22.97 -33.35 19.85
N GLY A 422 21.96 -33.48 18.98
CA GLY A 422 20.81 -34.36 19.19
C GLY A 422 19.82 -33.89 20.27
N ARG A 423 20.14 -32.83 21.01
CA ARG A 423 19.27 -32.27 22.06
C ARG A 423 18.01 -31.66 21.46
N GLN A 424 16.87 -32.04 22.02
CA GLN A 424 15.56 -31.47 21.69
C GLN A 424 14.91 -30.85 22.91
N VAL A 425 14.23 -29.72 22.73
CA VAL A 425 13.67 -28.92 23.83
C VAL A 425 12.22 -28.56 23.52
N SER A 426 11.32 -28.87 24.45
CA SER A 426 9.96 -28.34 24.47
C SER A 426 9.96 -26.96 25.15
N VAL A 427 9.20 -26.01 24.62
CA VAL A 427 9.05 -24.66 25.17
C VAL A 427 7.56 -24.36 25.34
N SER A 428 7.13 -24.07 26.56
CA SER A 428 5.74 -23.68 26.83
C SER A 428 5.48 -22.21 26.51
N GLU A 429 4.23 -21.89 26.20
CA GLU A 429 3.77 -20.51 26.02
C GLU A 429 4.02 -19.62 27.25
N ASP A 430 3.85 -20.15 28.47
CA ASP A 430 4.17 -19.42 29.71
C ASP A 430 5.66 -19.04 29.79
N ALA A 431 6.55 -19.95 29.36
CA ALA A 431 7.98 -19.68 29.36
C ALA A 431 8.36 -18.58 28.37
N VAL A 432 7.73 -18.53 27.20
CA VAL A 432 7.92 -17.45 26.22
C VAL A 432 7.44 -16.11 26.79
N ASN A 433 6.22 -16.07 27.33
CA ASN A 433 5.59 -14.84 27.81
C ASN A 433 6.24 -14.26 29.07
N ARG A 434 6.92 -15.09 29.88
CA ARG A 434 7.59 -14.67 31.12
C ARG A 434 9.11 -14.65 31.02
N GLY A 435 9.68 -15.03 29.88
CA GLY A 435 11.12 -15.10 29.67
C GLY A 435 11.83 -16.14 30.54
N LEU A 436 11.18 -17.27 30.80
CA LEU A 436 11.71 -18.28 31.71
C LEU A 436 12.88 -19.04 31.10
N GLN A 437 13.82 -19.44 31.96
CA GLN A 437 14.88 -20.35 31.57
C GLN A 437 14.37 -21.79 31.57
N ILE A 438 14.57 -22.47 30.44
CA ILE A 438 14.26 -23.89 30.27
C ILE A 438 15.49 -24.70 30.66
N SER A 439 15.31 -25.65 31.58
CA SER A 439 16.33 -26.59 32.06
C SER A 439 16.67 -27.64 31.01
#